data_AF-A0A524PR86-F1
#
_entry.id   AF-A0A524PR86-F1
#
_cell.length_a   1.000
_cell.length_b   1.000
_cell.length_c   1.000
_cell.angle_alpha   90.00
_cell.angle_beta   90.00
_cell.angle_gamma   90.00
#
_symmetry.space_group_name_H-M   'P 1'
#
loop_
_entity.id
_entity.type
_entity.pdbx_description
1 polymer ?
#
loop_
_entity_poly.entity_id
_entity_poly.type
_entity_poly.pdbx_seq_one_letter_code
_entity_poly.pdbx_strand_id
1 'polypeptide(L)'
;MSHSRGQILDGVDGFNLKEYPMRLMLRTSFISAWGLNIKLSRSLCVGIMLIPVLIGCSAIDRKQIKQPEVAPVTAIQATHTNLPPASIPASATPRPMLEATPTAQLTPTPFVQGPIVIGTSVAGRPLEVYSFGHGEIHRMLISGIHGGYEGNTIRLADQLIQVLSARPDLISPGYTLYILRSLNPDGEARSSSYKGRVTENLVDLNRNWPSHWQKTWPLDGCWTYTYVTGGNRPASEPETRALMNFLLTYQIEALINYHSAALGIFPGGQPPDPRSVSLAEAVAAVSDYPYPPIETGCQYTGQLIDWASDLGIAAIDIELTNHRDTDLAQNLKVLESFLAWSIPSSAPSD
;
A
#
# COMPACT_ATOMS: atom_id res chain seq x y z
N MET A 1 -47.25 -43.07 4.16
CA MET A 1 -47.43 -42.49 5.51
C MET A 1 -46.29 -41.50 5.69
N SER A 2 -46.46 -40.23 5.32
CA SER A 2 -46.94 -39.13 6.20
C SER A 2 -45.98 -38.91 7.38
N HIS A 3 -45.44 -37.74 7.72
CA HIS A 3 -45.38 -36.36 7.23
C HIS A 3 -44.47 -35.65 8.25
N SER A 4 -43.64 -34.68 7.85
CA SER A 4 -43.40 -33.46 8.66
C SER A 4 -42.58 -32.45 7.86
N ARG A 5 -43.31 -31.49 7.28
CA ARG A 5 -42.83 -30.21 6.74
C ARG A 5 -42.75 -29.21 7.88
N GLY A 6 -41.77 -28.31 7.81
CA GLY A 6 -41.76 -27.04 8.54
C GLY A 6 -40.85 -26.04 7.84
N GLN A 7 -41.41 -25.29 6.88
CA GLN A 7 -40.87 -24.00 6.43
C GLN A 7 -41.27 -22.93 7.44
N ILE A 8 -40.38 -21.98 7.73
CA ILE A 8 -40.76 -20.57 7.97
C ILE A 8 -39.69 -19.70 7.28
N LEU A 9 -40.17 -18.84 6.38
CA LEU A 9 -39.47 -17.73 5.74
C LEU A 9 -39.66 -16.44 6.58
N ASP A 10 -38.89 -15.43 6.20
CA ASP A 10 -39.11 -13.99 6.39
C ASP A 10 -38.40 -13.30 7.56
N GLY A 11 -37.55 -12.34 7.21
CA GLY A 11 -36.85 -11.44 8.12
C GLY A 11 -35.67 -10.71 7.49
N VAL A 12 -35.84 -10.12 6.30
CA VAL A 12 -34.91 -9.11 5.76
C VAL A 12 -35.55 -7.75 5.99
N ASP A 13 -35.08 -7.03 6.99
CA ASP A 13 -35.41 -5.62 7.18
C ASP A 13 -34.13 -4.78 7.36
N GLY A 14 -33.88 -3.93 6.36
CA GLY A 14 -33.27 -2.60 6.45
C GLY A 14 -31.99 -2.41 7.27
N PHE A 15 -30.81 -2.55 6.63
CA PHE A 15 -29.59 -1.88 7.07
C PHE A 15 -29.66 -0.38 6.74
N ASN A 16 -30.00 0.44 7.72
CA ASN A 16 -29.98 1.90 7.61
C ASN A 16 -28.68 2.47 8.21
N LEU A 17 -27.81 3.01 7.36
CA LEU A 17 -26.48 3.57 7.70
C LEU A 17 -26.55 5.03 8.22
N LYS A 18 -27.56 5.38 9.01
CA LYS A 18 -27.63 6.68 9.69
C LYS A 18 -27.97 6.45 11.16
N GLU A 19 -27.19 7.09 12.02
CA GLU A 19 -27.29 7.17 13.49
C GLU A 19 -26.38 6.23 14.30
N TYR A 20 -25.16 6.69 14.58
CA TYR A 20 -24.44 6.33 15.80
C TYR A 20 -24.23 7.60 16.65
N PRO A 21 -24.80 7.72 17.86
CA PRO A 21 -24.49 8.82 18.75
C PRO A 21 -23.15 8.55 19.46
N MET A 22 -22.22 9.51 19.34
CA MET A 22 -21.01 9.59 20.15
C MET A 22 -21.37 9.58 21.65
N ARG A 23 -20.88 8.58 22.39
CA ARG A 23 -20.77 8.66 23.85
C ARG A 23 -19.29 8.71 24.24
N LEU A 24 -18.89 9.91 24.62
CA LEU A 24 -17.63 10.24 25.27
C LEU A 24 -17.55 9.52 26.62
N MET A 25 -16.70 8.49 26.74
CA MET A 25 -16.28 7.95 28.04
C MET A 25 -14.88 8.45 28.35
N LEU A 26 -14.80 9.49 29.18
CA LEU A 26 -13.61 9.84 29.93
C LEU A 26 -13.30 8.70 30.91
N ARG A 27 -12.18 8.01 30.71
CA ARG A 27 -11.58 7.16 31.75
C ARG A 27 -10.20 7.70 32.10
N THR A 28 -10.13 8.27 33.30
CA THR A 28 -8.92 8.58 34.05
C THR A 28 -8.13 7.31 34.29
N SER A 29 -6.87 7.28 33.86
CA SER A 29 -5.93 6.22 34.21
C SER A 29 -4.88 6.76 35.17
N PHE A 30 -4.85 6.14 36.35
CA PHE A 30 -3.87 6.33 37.40
C PHE A 30 -2.49 5.88 36.93
N ILE A 31 -1.48 6.75 37.06
CA ILE A 31 -0.07 6.42 36.86
C ILE A 31 0.47 5.94 38.21
N SER A 32 0.83 4.65 38.29
CA SER A 32 1.62 4.10 39.39
C SER A 32 3.11 4.25 39.08
N ALA A 33 3.76 5.13 39.82
CA ALA A 33 5.20 5.36 39.75
C ALA A 33 5.98 4.22 40.41
N TRP A 34 6.82 3.54 39.63
CA TRP A 34 7.92 2.74 40.15
C TRP A 34 9.19 3.58 40.08
N GLY A 35 9.72 3.92 41.24
CA GLY A 35 10.99 4.63 41.38
C GLY A 35 12.17 3.73 41.06
N LEU A 36 13.14 4.28 40.33
CA LEU A 36 14.49 3.72 40.29
C LEU A 36 15.50 4.85 40.50
N ASN A 37 16.28 4.69 41.56
CA ASN A 37 17.41 5.51 41.96
C ASN A 37 18.55 5.40 40.93
N ILE A 38 19.06 6.52 40.42
CA ILE A 38 20.43 6.59 39.90
C ILE A 38 21.13 7.82 40.50
N LYS A 39 22.28 7.53 41.10
CA LYS A 39 23.15 8.45 41.83
C LYS A 39 23.89 9.40 40.87
N LEU A 40 24.04 10.63 41.33
CA LEU A 40 25.02 11.63 40.87
C LEU A 40 26.45 11.05 40.86
N SER A 41 27.22 11.37 39.81
CA SER A 41 28.65 11.66 39.96
C SER A 41 29.03 12.85 39.08
N ARG A 42 29.82 13.75 39.66
CA ARG A 42 30.29 15.03 39.11
C ARG A 42 31.57 14.86 38.29
N SER A 43 31.78 15.86 37.43
CA SER A 43 33.06 16.42 36.98
C SER A 43 33.82 15.71 35.85
N LEU A 44 33.91 16.38 34.69
CA LEU A 44 35.20 16.92 34.21
C LEU A 44 34.99 18.03 33.17
N CYS A 45 35.50 19.22 33.47
CA CYS A 45 35.70 20.32 32.52
C CYS A 45 37.06 20.14 31.82
N VAL A 46 37.07 20.07 30.49
CA VAL A 46 38.23 20.35 29.62
C VAL A 46 37.62 20.89 28.31
N GLY A 47 37.69 22.18 28.00
CA GLY A 47 38.86 22.81 27.40
C GLY A 47 38.63 22.98 25.89
N ILE A 48 37.90 24.03 25.49
CA ILE A 48 37.66 24.38 24.08
C ILE A 48 38.93 25.05 23.53
N MET A 49 39.66 24.37 22.65
CA MET A 49 40.67 24.98 21.78
C MET A 49 40.00 25.47 20.49
N LEU A 50 40.08 26.78 20.25
CA LEU A 50 39.77 27.43 18.98
C LEU A 50 40.93 27.19 17.99
N ILE A 51 40.64 26.53 16.87
CA ILE A 51 41.54 26.44 15.70
C ILE A 51 41.03 27.44 14.65
N PRO A 52 41.83 28.42 14.20
CA PRO A 52 41.45 29.28 13.08
C PRO A 52 41.69 28.53 11.77
N VAL A 53 40.61 28.25 11.01
CA VAL A 53 40.70 27.78 9.62
C VAL A 53 40.88 29.00 8.72
N LEU A 54 42.06 29.09 8.11
CA LEU A 54 42.38 30.03 7.05
C LEU A 54 41.57 29.68 5.80
N ILE A 55 40.64 30.55 5.42
CA ILE A 55 39.94 30.50 4.13
C ILE A 55 40.90 31.05 3.08
N GLY A 56 41.53 30.15 2.33
CA GLY A 56 42.24 30.47 1.10
C GLY A 56 41.26 30.56 -0.06
N CYS A 57 41.04 31.77 -0.57
CA CYS A 57 40.37 31.99 -1.85
C CYS A 57 41.25 31.41 -2.97
N SER A 58 40.77 30.34 -3.62
CA SER A 58 41.27 29.91 -4.93
C SER A 58 40.16 30.13 -5.95
N ALA A 59 40.37 31.10 -6.84
CA ALA A 59 39.51 31.36 -7.98
C ALA A 59 39.58 30.18 -8.94
N ILE A 60 38.44 29.55 -9.23
CA ILE A 60 38.31 28.60 -10.33
C ILE A 60 37.56 29.31 -11.46
N ASP A 61 38.24 29.31 -12.60
CA ASP A 61 37.90 29.89 -13.88
C ASP A 61 36.52 29.44 -14.40
N ARG A 62 35.60 30.39 -14.55
CA ARG A 62 34.30 30.16 -15.18
C ARG A 62 34.48 30.21 -16.68
N LYS A 63 34.64 29.05 -17.33
CA LYS A 63 34.57 28.94 -18.80
C LYS A 63 33.23 29.51 -19.28
N GLN A 64 33.30 30.62 -20.02
CA GLN A 64 32.19 31.21 -20.75
C GLN A 64 31.69 30.23 -21.82
N ILE A 65 30.45 29.78 -21.68
CA ILE A 65 29.69 29.18 -22.78
C ILE A 65 29.06 30.34 -23.55
N LYS A 66 29.48 30.54 -24.80
CA LYS A 66 28.91 31.54 -25.71
C LYS A 66 27.46 31.17 -26.03
N GLN A 67 26.56 32.12 -25.76
CA GLN A 67 25.17 32.11 -26.16
C GLN A 67 25.09 32.40 -27.68
N PRO A 68 24.28 31.68 -28.47
CA PRO A 68 24.07 32.01 -29.87
C PRO A 68 23.25 33.30 -30.01
N GLU A 69 23.74 34.18 -30.87
CA GLU A 69 23.21 35.49 -31.24
C GLU A 69 21.86 35.34 -31.96
N VAL A 70 20.81 35.98 -31.43
CA VAL A 70 19.48 36.04 -32.06
C VAL A 70 19.47 37.21 -33.03
N ALA A 71 19.30 36.91 -34.33
CA ALA A 71 19.16 37.92 -35.38
C ALA A 71 17.87 38.75 -35.19
N PRO A 72 17.87 40.05 -35.53
CA PRO A 72 16.67 40.89 -35.42
C PRO A 72 15.68 40.56 -36.54
N VAL A 73 14.46 40.18 -36.15
CA VAL A 73 13.32 40.03 -37.07
C VAL A 73 12.85 41.41 -37.49
N THR A 74 13.02 41.73 -38.77
CA THR A 74 12.52 42.96 -39.38
C THR A 74 11.00 42.87 -39.54
N ALA A 75 10.27 43.87 -39.05
CA ALA A 75 8.83 43.99 -39.22
C ALA A 75 8.48 44.22 -40.71
N ILE A 76 7.73 43.30 -41.32
CA ILE A 76 7.19 43.45 -42.67
C ILE A 76 5.86 44.18 -42.57
N GLN A 77 5.77 45.34 -43.22
CA GLN A 77 4.53 46.10 -43.42
C GLN A 77 3.54 45.30 -44.28
N ALA A 78 2.31 45.15 -43.79
CA ALA A 78 1.22 44.57 -44.55
C ALA A 78 0.82 45.51 -45.70
N THR A 79 0.92 45.02 -46.93
CA THR A 79 0.40 45.69 -48.12
C THR A 79 -1.07 45.31 -48.29
N HIS A 80 -1.95 46.30 -48.40
CA HIS A 80 -3.38 46.12 -48.64
C HIS A 80 -3.61 45.67 -50.10
N THR A 81 -3.93 44.39 -50.30
CA THR A 81 -4.50 43.89 -51.55
C THR A 81 -6.03 44.00 -51.53
N ASN A 82 -6.58 44.78 -52.45
CA ASN A 82 -8.02 44.86 -52.71
C ASN A 82 -8.52 43.53 -53.29
N LEU A 83 -9.45 42.87 -52.58
CA LEU A 83 -10.17 41.70 -53.07
C LEU A 83 -11.38 42.12 -53.94
N PRO A 84 -11.69 41.39 -55.02
CA PRO A 84 -12.87 41.64 -55.86
C PRO A 84 -14.18 41.26 -55.14
N PRO A 85 -15.34 41.79 -55.59
CA PRO A 85 -16.62 41.59 -54.89
C PRO A 85 -17.04 40.12 -54.87
N ALA A 86 -17.47 39.67 -53.69
CA ALA A 86 -18.00 38.34 -53.46
C ALA A 86 -19.29 38.08 -54.26
N SER A 87 -19.30 37.03 -55.06
CA SER A 87 -20.52 36.44 -55.63
C SER A 87 -21.28 35.68 -54.55
N ILE A 88 -22.57 36.00 -54.37
CA ILE A 88 -23.46 35.34 -53.41
C ILE A 88 -23.68 33.87 -53.82
N PRO A 89 -23.39 32.87 -52.97
CA PRO A 89 -23.76 31.49 -53.25
C PRO A 89 -25.27 31.29 -53.07
N ALA A 90 -25.86 30.47 -53.94
CA ALA A 90 -27.25 30.06 -53.85
C ALA A 90 -27.55 29.35 -52.51
N SER A 91 -28.74 29.62 -51.98
CA SER A 91 -29.27 29.07 -50.73
C SER A 91 -29.25 27.53 -50.75
N ALA A 92 -28.41 26.92 -49.92
CA ALA A 92 -28.38 25.48 -49.73
C ALA A 92 -29.57 25.05 -48.87
N THR A 93 -30.37 24.11 -49.39
CA THR A 93 -31.48 23.48 -48.67
C THR A 93 -30.93 22.71 -47.46
N PRO A 94 -31.49 22.87 -46.24
CA PRO A 94 -30.97 22.17 -45.08
C PRO A 94 -31.19 20.66 -45.23
N ARG A 95 -30.09 19.90 -45.21
CA ARG A 95 -30.10 18.44 -45.15
C ARG A 95 -30.61 18.02 -43.77
N PRO A 96 -31.55 17.07 -43.64
CA PRO A 96 -31.98 16.58 -42.34
C PRO A 96 -30.76 15.99 -41.61
N MET A 97 -30.42 16.59 -40.47
CA MET A 97 -29.38 16.10 -39.58
C MET A 97 -29.93 14.82 -38.94
N LEU A 98 -29.31 13.67 -39.27
CA LEU A 98 -29.58 12.43 -38.56
C LEU A 98 -29.17 12.66 -37.10
N GLU A 99 -30.14 12.61 -36.18
CA GLU A 99 -29.88 12.65 -34.75
C GLU A 99 -28.89 11.54 -34.41
N ALA A 100 -27.76 11.92 -33.80
CA ALA A 100 -26.80 10.96 -33.29
C ALA A 100 -27.53 10.09 -32.26
N THR A 101 -27.69 8.80 -32.55
CA THR A 101 -28.20 7.83 -31.60
C THR A 101 -27.30 7.88 -30.36
N PRO A 102 -27.83 8.11 -29.15
CA PRO A 102 -27.00 8.14 -27.95
C PRO A 102 -26.28 6.80 -27.82
N THR A 103 -24.94 6.82 -27.91
CA THR A 103 -24.11 5.67 -27.59
C THR A 103 -24.44 5.29 -26.16
N ALA A 104 -25.06 4.12 -25.96
CA ALA A 104 -25.34 3.60 -24.63
C ALA A 104 -24.01 3.53 -23.87
N GLN A 105 -23.85 4.42 -22.89
CA GLN A 105 -22.71 4.40 -21.99
C GLN A 105 -22.87 3.15 -21.15
N LEU A 106 -22.15 2.09 -21.51
CA LEU A 106 -22.13 0.84 -20.75
C LEU A 106 -21.75 1.21 -19.33
N THR A 107 -22.71 1.11 -18.41
CA THR A 107 -22.41 1.25 -16.99
C THR A 107 -21.52 0.06 -16.64
N PRO A 108 -20.26 0.27 -16.22
CA PRO A 108 -19.38 -0.84 -15.88
C PRO A 108 -20.10 -1.72 -14.88
N THR A 109 -20.37 -2.97 -15.24
CA THR A 109 -20.99 -3.91 -14.30
C THR A 109 -19.95 -4.16 -13.21
N PRO A 110 -20.30 -4.00 -11.93
CA PRO A 110 -19.36 -4.25 -10.86
C PRO A 110 -18.85 -5.70 -10.95
N PHE A 111 -17.54 -5.88 -11.06
CA PHE A 111 -16.92 -7.19 -11.29
C PHE A 111 -16.30 -7.71 -9.99
N VAL A 112 -16.62 -8.95 -9.63
CA VAL A 112 -16.02 -9.69 -8.51
C VAL A 112 -15.64 -11.08 -9.02
N GLN A 113 -14.40 -11.49 -8.78
CA GLN A 113 -13.91 -12.82 -9.13
C GLN A 113 -13.07 -13.40 -7.99
N GLY A 114 -13.32 -14.66 -7.63
CA GLY A 114 -12.50 -15.39 -6.66
C GLY A 114 -13.24 -16.52 -5.95
N PRO A 115 -12.51 -17.38 -5.21
CA PRO A 115 -11.05 -17.35 -5.07
C PRO A 115 -10.32 -17.76 -6.37
N ILE A 116 -9.26 -17.04 -6.71
CA ILE A 116 -8.29 -17.38 -7.76
C ILE A 116 -7.07 -17.98 -7.05
N VAL A 117 -6.70 -19.22 -7.40
CA VAL A 117 -5.54 -19.88 -6.80
C VAL A 117 -4.28 -19.49 -7.56
N ILE A 118 -3.34 -18.81 -6.89
CA ILE A 118 -2.10 -18.31 -7.51
C ILE A 118 -0.90 -19.25 -7.29
N GLY A 119 -1.09 -20.29 -6.48
CA GLY A 119 -0.08 -21.25 -6.08
C GLY A 119 -0.52 -22.03 -4.85
N THR A 120 0.41 -22.78 -4.27
CA THR A 120 0.17 -23.53 -3.03
C THR A 120 1.30 -23.30 -2.04
N SER A 121 0.97 -23.40 -0.75
CA SER A 121 1.94 -23.43 0.35
C SER A 121 2.79 -24.71 0.36
N VAL A 122 3.75 -24.79 1.28
CA VAL A 122 4.59 -25.97 1.51
C VAL A 122 3.76 -27.23 1.77
N ALA A 123 2.70 -27.15 2.58
CA ALA A 123 1.79 -28.27 2.84
C ALA A 123 0.65 -28.40 1.82
N GLY A 124 0.73 -27.68 0.69
CA GLY A 124 -0.20 -27.84 -0.44
C GLY A 124 -1.53 -27.11 -0.28
N ARG A 125 -1.66 -26.16 0.65
CA ARG A 125 -2.88 -25.34 0.78
C ARG A 125 -2.90 -24.25 -0.30
N PRO A 126 -4.07 -23.93 -0.88
CA PRO A 126 -4.16 -22.92 -1.92
C PRO A 126 -3.84 -21.52 -1.38
N LEU A 127 -3.15 -20.73 -2.19
CA LEU A 127 -2.99 -19.29 -1.98
C LEU A 127 -4.08 -18.57 -2.77
N GLU A 128 -5.03 -17.97 -2.07
CA GLU A 128 -6.29 -17.47 -2.65
C GLU A 128 -6.30 -15.94 -2.79
N VAL A 129 -6.50 -15.47 -4.02
CA VAL A 129 -6.69 -14.06 -4.35
C VAL A 129 -8.13 -13.80 -4.80
N TYR A 130 -8.68 -12.68 -4.36
CA TYR A 130 -9.97 -12.16 -4.82
C TYR A 130 -9.74 -10.87 -5.60
N SER A 131 -10.47 -10.67 -6.70
CA SER A 131 -10.36 -9.52 -7.60
C SER A 131 -11.67 -8.74 -7.61
N PHE A 132 -11.57 -7.41 -7.54
CA PHE A 132 -12.68 -6.48 -7.57
C PHE A 132 -12.41 -5.36 -8.58
N GLY A 133 -13.35 -5.08 -9.47
CA GLY A 133 -13.15 -4.16 -10.60
C GLY A 133 -12.44 -4.81 -11.78
N HIS A 134 -12.25 -4.03 -12.85
CA HIS A 134 -11.67 -4.48 -14.13
C HIS A 134 -10.92 -3.36 -14.86
N GLY A 135 -10.53 -2.31 -14.13
CA GLY A 135 -9.77 -1.21 -14.69
C GLY A 135 -8.26 -1.48 -14.71
N GLU A 136 -7.54 -0.66 -15.47
CA GLU A 136 -6.12 -0.89 -15.78
C GLU A 136 -5.16 -0.55 -14.63
N ILE A 137 -5.61 0.21 -13.62
CA ILE A 137 -4.79 0.55 -12.45
C ILE A 137 -4.93 -0.56 -11.40
N HIS A 138 -3.85 -1.29 -11.17
CA HIS A 138 -3.88 -2.49 -10.32
C HIS A 138 -3.30 -2.23 -8.92
N ARG A 139 -4.08 -2.54 -7.89
CA ARG A 139 -3.74 -2.38 -6.48
C ARG A 139 -3.88 -3.69 -5.74
N MET A 140 -3.13 -3.88 -4.65
CA MET A 140 -3.20 -5.13 -3.89
C MET A 140 -3.21 -4.93 -2.37
N LEU A 141 -4.06 -5.69 -1.68
CA LEU A 141 -4.00 -5.91 -0.23
C LEU A 141 -3.51 -7.32 0.04
N ILE A 142 -2.57 -7.45 0.97
CA ILE A 142 -1.97 -8.71 1.39
C ILE A 142 -2.19 -8.88 2.89
N SER A 143 -2.43 -10.12 3.31
CA SER A 143 -2.63 -10.47 4.71
C SER A 143 -2.08 -11.85 5.03
N GLY A 144 -1.95 -12.15 6.32
CA GLY A 144 -1.57 -13.49 6.78
C GLY A 144 -0.16 -13.92 6.40
N ILE A 145 0.78 -12.99 6.18
CA ILE A 145 2.19 -13.33 5.93
C ILE A 145 2.83 -14.05 7.12
N HIS A 146 2.43 -13.71 8.36
CA HIS A 146 2.75 -14.47 9.56
C HIS A 146 1.64 -15.43 10.00
N GLY A 147 0.82 -15.90 9.05
CA GLY A 147 -0.18 -16.95 9.24
C GLY A 147 -1.07 -16.73 10.45
N GLY A 148 -1.24 -17.76 11.27
CA GLY A 148 -2.15 -17.75 12.40
C GLY A 148 -1.71 -16.84 13.55
N TYR A 149 -0.41 -16.49 13.64
CA TYR A 149 0.08 -15.55 14.65
C TYR A 149 -0.51 -14.14 14.47
N GLU A 150 -0.77 -13.76 13.23
CA GLU A 150 -1.43 -12.51 12.84
C GLU A 150 -2.81 -12.79 12.22
N GLY A 151 -3.53 -13.78 12.73
CA GLY A 151 -4.80 -14.22 12.16
C GLY A 151 -5.91 -13.15 12.14
N ASN A 152 -5.74 -12.02 12.85
CA ASN A 152 -6.60 -10.85 12.71
C ASN A 152 -6.46 -10.15 11.36
N THR A 153 -5.29 -10.18 10.73
CA THR A 153 -5.09 -9.65 9.37
C THR A 153 -5.88 -10.47 8.34
N ILE A 154 -5.93 -11.79 8.52
CA ILE A 154 -6.71 -12.72 7.68
C ILE A 154 -8.22 -12.44 7.86
N ARG A 155 -8.67 -12.26 9.11
CA ARG A 155 -10.07 -11.87 9.39
C ARG A 155 -10.41 -10.49 8.80
N LEU A 156 -9.47 -9.55 8.80
CA LEU A 156 -9.66 -8.26 8.12
C LEU A 156 -9.84 -8.46 6.61
N ALA A 157 -9.01 -9.27 5.97
CA ALA A 157 -9.16 -9.59 4.55
C ALA A 157 -10.52 -10.25 4.26
N ASP A 158 -10.94 -11.23 5.08
CA ASP A 158 -12.27 -11.86 4.96
C ASP A 158 -13.40 -10.81 5.05
N GLN A 159 -13.29 -9.85 5.97
CA GLN A 159 -14.27 -8.76 6.12
C GLN A 159 -14.28 -7.80 4.93
N LEU A 160 -13.10 -7.41 4.42
CA LEU A 160 -12.99 -6.52 3.24
C LEU A 160 -13.53 -7.20 1.98
N ILE A 161 -13.26 -8.51 1.80
CA ILE A 161 -13.82 -9.31 0.72
C ILE A 161 -15.35 -9.30 0.79
N GLN A 162 -15.94 -9.50 1.97
CA GLN A 162 -17.40 -9.45 2.16
C GLN A 162 -17.97 -8.06 1.83
N VAL A 163 -17.34 -6.99 2.33
CA VAL A 163 -17.77 -5.61 2.07
C VAL A 163 -17.75 -5.31 0.59
N LEU A 164 -16.64 -5.60 -0.10
CA LEU A 164 -16.47 -5.32 -1.52
C LEU A 164 -17.34 -6.21 -2.42
N SER A 165 -17.63 -7.44 -1.99
CA SER A 165 -18.58 -8.30 -2.71
C SER A 165 -20.01 -7.76 -2.63
N ALA A 166 -20.39 -7.16 -1.50
CA ALA A 166 -21.70 -6.55 -1.30
C ALA A 166 -21.79 -5.13 -1.89
N ARG A 167 -20.66 -4.42 -2.00
CA ARG A 167 -20.54 -3.04 -2.48
C ARG A 167 -19.43 -2.92 -3.53
N PRO A 168 -19.56 -3.60 -4.68
CA PRO A 168 -18.53 -3.57 -5.71
C PRO A 168 -18.44 -2.21 -6.42
N ASP A 169 -19.41 -1.32 -6.21
CA ASP A 169 -19.39 0.09 -6.61
C ASP A 169 -18.35 0.94 -5.86
N LEU A 170 -17.75 0.42 -4.78
CA LEU A 170 -16.64 1.07 -4.08
C LEU A 170 -15.34 1.04 -4.91
N ILE A 171 -15.24 0.17 -5.91
CA ILE A 171 -14.10 0.16 -6.83
C ILE A 171 -14.42 1.05 -8.03
N SER A 172 -13.63 2.10 -8.21
CA SER A 172 -13.81 3.04 -9.32
C SER A 172 -13.51 2.36 -10.67
N PRO A 173 -14.17 2.73 -11.79
CA PRO A 173 -14.04 2.06 -13.10
C PRO A 173 -12.62 1.94 -13.68
N GLY A 174 -11.67 2.75 -13.23
CA GLY A 174 -10.25 2.69 -13.64
C GLY A 174 -9.38 1.72 -12.84
N TYR A 175 -9.92 1.07 -11.81
CA TYR A 175 -9.15 0.27 -10.87
C TYR A 175 -9.52 -1.21 -10.90
N THR A 176 -8.53 -2.05 -10.61
CA THR A 176 -8.71 -3.42 -10.14
C THR A 176 -7.99 -3.58 -8.81
N LEU A 177 -8.73 -4.02 -7.79
CA LEU A 177 -8.19 -4.33 -6.47
C LEU A 177 -8.11 -5.84 -6.27
N TYR A 178 -6.91 -6.32 -5.93
CA TYR A 178 -6.67 -7.70 -5.53
C TYR A 178 -6.53 -7.80 -4.01
N ILE A 179 -7.09 -8.86 -3.42
CA ILE A 179 -6.92 -9.19 -1.99
C ILE A 179 -6.39 -10.62 -1.89
N LEU A 180 -5.15 -10.78 -1.41
CA LEU A 180 -4.62 -12.08 -0.99
C LEU A 180 -5.06 -12.35 0.45
N ARG A 181 -5.90 -13.37 0.63
CA ARG A 181 -6.52 -13.69 1.93
C ARG A 181 -5.51 -14.16 2.97
N SER A 182 -4.54 -14.97 2.58
CA SER A 182 -3.57 -15.57 3.50
C SER A 182 -2.33 -15.99 2.72
N LEU A 183 -1.20 -15.32 2.93
CA LEU A 183 0.06 -15.69 2.30
C LEU A 183 0.71 -16.91 2.98
N ASN A 184 0.45 -17.16 4.27
CA ASN A 184 0.88 -18.34 5.01
C ASN A 184 -0.31 -19.16 5.54
N PRO A 185 -1.08 -19.83 4.65
CA PRO A 185 -2.23 -20.63 5.04
C PRO A 185 -1.84 -21.88 5.87
N ASP A 186 -0.58 -22.31 5.80
CA ASP A 186 -0.06 -23.37 6.65
C ASP A 186 0.06 -22.91 8.09
N GLY A 187 0.66 -21.73 8.31
CA GLY A 187 0.73 -21.09 9.61
C GLY A 187 -0.65 -20.79 10.20
N GLU A 188 -1.59 -20.34 9.36
CA GLU A 188 -3.01 -20.16 9.72
C GLU A 188 -3.63 -21.44 10.28
N ALA A 189 -3.50 -22.55 9.54
CA ALA A 189 -4.06 -23.84 9.95
C ALA A 189 -3.35 -24.44 11.17
N ARG A 190 -2.07 -24.11 11.39
CA ARG A 190 -1.23 -24.71 12.43
C ARG A 190 -1.55 -24.18 13.83
N SER A 191 -1.64 -22.86 14.00
CA SER A 191 -1.75 -22.27 15.35
C SER A 191 -2.04 -20.78 15.32
N SER A 192 -2.90 -20.30 16.22
CA SER A 192 -3.11 -18.87 16.50
C SER A 192 -2.04 -18.23 17.41
N SER A 193 -1.17 -19.03 18.02
CA SER A 193 0.01 -18.56 18.78
C SER A 193 1.21 -18.27 17.86
N TYR A 194 2.35 -17.82 18.42
CA TYR A 194 3.60 -17.58 17.68
C TYR A 194 4.08 -18.75 16.80
N LYS A 195 3.62 -19.98 17.08
CA LYS A 195 3.90 -21.17 16.25
C LYS A 195 3.28 -21.09 14.85
N GLY A 196 2.30 -20.21 14.64
CA GLY A 196 1.69 -19.95 13.34
C GLY A 196 2.44 -18.93 12.47
N ARG A 197 3.51 -18.31 12.99
CA ARG A 197 4.24 -17.23 12.29
C ARG A 197 4.93 -17.70 11.01
N VAL A 198 5.68 -18.80 11.11
CA VAL A 198 6.56 -19.29 10.05
C VAL A 198 5.89 -20.28 9.12
N THR A 199 6.49 -20.54 7.96
CA THR A 199 6.11 -21.65 7.08
C THR A 199 6.41 -23.01 7.71
N GLU A 200 6.03 -24.11 7.05
CA GLU A 200 6.43 -25.47 7.48
C GLU A 200 7.95 -25.69 7.45
N ASN A 201 8.71 -24.86 6.74
CA ASN A 201 10.18 -24.92 6.70
C ASN A 201 10.85 -24.04 7.76
N LEU A 202 10.10 -23.49 8.73
CA LEU A 202 10.57 -22.53 9.73
C LEU A 202 11.09 -21.21 9.14
N VAL A 203 10.65 -20.87 7.92
CA VAL A 203 11.00 -19.61 7.26
C VAL A 203 10.01 -18.52 7.65
N ASP A 204 10.53 -17.36 8.01
CA ASP A 204 9.72 -16.14 8.13
C ASP A 204 9.53 -15.55 6.73
N LEU A 205 8.29 -15.54 6.25
CA LEU A 205 7.98 -15.06 4.90
C LEU A 205 8.30 -13.58 4.72
N ASN A 206 8.26 -12.75 5.77
CA ASN A 206 8.69 -11.34 5.68
C ASN A 206 10.21 -11.18 5.86
N ARG A 207 10.98 -12.26 5.63
CA ARG A 207 12.45 -12.28 5.53
C ARG A 207 12.94 -13.07 4.31
N ASN A 208 12.03 -13.56 3.46
CA ASN A 208 12.34 -14.47 2.36
C ASN A 208 12.50 -13.76 1.00
N TRP A 209 12.39 -12.44 0.91
CA TRP A 209 12.35 -11.73 -0.37
C TRP A 209 13.75 -11.33 -0.87
N PRO A 210 13.99 -11.26 -2.20
CA PRO A 210 15.31 -10.92 -2.76
C PRO A 210 15.63 -9.41 -2.71
N SER A 211 15.46 -8.77 -1.55
CA SER A 211 15.88 -7.40 -1.27
C SER A 211 16.62 -7.34 0.05
N HIS A 212 17.90 -6.95 0.01
CA HIS A 212 18.79 -6.96 1.18
C HIS A 212 18.74 -8.27 1.99
N TRP A 213 18.53 -9.39 1.29
CA TRP A 213 18.22 -10.68 1.90
C TRP A 213 19.38 -11.20 2.76
N GLN A 214 19.04 -11.75 3.93
CA GLN A 214 19.98 -12.45 4.79
C GLN A 214 19.34 -13.74 5.31
N LYS A 215 20.11 -14.83 5.31
CA LYS A 215 19.68 -16.09 5.91
C LYS A 215 19.40 -15.95 7.42
N THR A 216 20.23 -15.16 8.08
CA THR A 216 20.20 -14.84 9.52
C THR A 216 20.60 -13.38 9.68
N TRP A 217 20.00 -12.67 10.64
CA TRP A 217 20.26 -11.26 10.94
C TRP A 217 20.45 -11.06 12.46
N PRO A 218 21.02 -9.92 12.88
CA PRO A 218 21.04 -9.52 14.29
C PRO A 218 19.62 -9.42 14.86
N LEU A 219 19.39 -9.98 16.05
CA LEU A 219 18.05 -10.08 16.64
C LEU A 219 17.72 -8.95 17.63
N ASP A 220 18.65 -8.02 17.85
CA ASP A 220 18.45 -6.89 18.77
C ASP A 220 17.27 -6.04 18.31
N GLY A 221 16.35 -5.74 19.23
CA GLY A 221 15.11 -5.00 18.92
C GLY A 221 14.08 -5.76 18.09
N CYS A 222 14.39 -6.98 17.63
CA CYS A 222 13.51 -7.79 16.81
C CYS A 222 12.60 -8.72 17.63
N TRP A 223 11.55 -9.18 16.97
CA TRP A 223 10.72 -10.28 17.47
C TRP A 223 11.52 -11.59 17.54
N THR A 224 11.44 -12.30 18.67
CA THR A 224 12.31 -13.47 18.96
C THR A 224 11.61 -14.62 19.70
N TYR A 225 10.27 -14.70 19.66
CA TYR A 225 9.54 -15.73 20.43
C TYR A 225 9.74 -17.16 19.90
N THR A 226 10.25 -17.30 18.68
CA THR A 226 10.69 -18.59 18.15
C THR A 226 11.86 -18.42 17.19
N TYR A 227 12.54 -19.52 16.90
CA TYR A 227 13.58 -19.53 15.88
C TYR A 227 12.97 -19.26 14.50
N VAL A 228 13.60 -18.36 13.75
CA VAL A 228 13.22 -18.01 12.39
C VAL A 228 14.46 -17.85 11.51
N THR A 229 14.29 -18.03 10.21
CA THR A 229 15.31 -17.78 9.19
C THR A 229 14.69 -17.14 7.96
N GLY A 230 15.50 -16.48 7.14
CA GLY A 230 15.10 -15.94 5.84
C GLY A 230 15.01 -17.01 4.75
N GLY A 231 15.23 -18.29 5.08
CA GLY A 231 15.21 -19.41 4.14
C GLY A 231 16.60 -19.88 3.70
N ASN A 232 16.65 -20.88 2.83
CA ASN A 232 17.95 -21.41 2.35
C ASN A 232 18.58 -20.53 1.24
N ARG A 233 17.79 -19.67 0.61
CA ARG A 233 18.13 -18.65 -0.39
C ARG A 233 16.95 -17.65 -0.45
N PRO A 234 17.10 -16.46 -1.06
CA PRO A 234 15.95 -15.62 -1.30
C PRO A 234 14.93 -16.33 -2.21
N ALA A 235 13.65 -16.07 -1.95
CA ALA A 235 12.49 -16.72 -2.58
C ALA A 235 12.56 -18.26 -2.52
N SER A 236 13.05 -18.82 -1.41
CA SER A 236 13.05 -20.27 -1.20
C SER A 236 11.64 -20.83 -1.09
N GLU A 237 10.72 -20.07 -0.49
CA GLU A 237 9.38 -20.54 -0.18
C GLU A 237 8.47 -20.48 -1.42
N PRO A 238 7.62 -21.49 -1.65
CA PRO A 238 6.66 -21.45 -2.74
C PRO A 238 5.66 -20.29 -2.61
N GLU A 239 5.31 -19.90 -1.39
CA GLU A 239 4.42 -18.77 -1.08
C GLU A 239 4.99 -17.46 -1.63
N THR A 240 6.25 -17.16 -1.31
CA THR A 240 6.95 -15.98 -1.82
C THR A 240 7.01 -15.98 -3.34
N ARG A 241 7.38 -17.11 -3.97
CA ARG A 241 7.46 -17.20 -5.44
C ARG A 241 6.10 -17.02 -6.12
N ALA A 242 5.04 -17.57 -5.56
CA ALA A 242 3.69 -17.42 -6.08
C ALA A 242 3.26 -15.95 -6.09
N LEU A 243 3.49 -15.24 -4.97
CA LEU A 243 3.15 -13.82 -4.88
C LEU A 243 4.04 -12.95 -5.76
N MET A 244 5.36 -13.21 -5.83
CA MET A 244 6.25 -12.51 -6.77
C MET A 244 5.74 -12.61 -8.22
N ASN A 245 5.39 -13.82 -8.66
CA ASN A 245 4.87 -14.04 -10.01
C ASN A 245 3.55 -13.31 -10.23
N PHE A 246 2.68 -13.29 -9.23
CA PHE A 246 1.40 -12.57 -9.31
C PHE A 246 1.61 -11.06 -9.45
N LEU A 247 2.43 -10.46 -8.58
CA LEU A 247 2.73 -9.02 -8.58
C LEU A 247 3.29 -8.57 -9.94
N LEU A 248 4.19 -9.36 -10.52
CA LEU A 248 4.77 -9.10 -11.83
C LEU A 248 3.79 -9.34 -12.98
N THR A 249 2.99 -10.41 -12.95
CA THR A 249 2.06 -10.73 -14.04
C THR A 249 0.96 -9.68 -14.15
N TYR A 250 0.44 -9.24 -13.01
CA TYR A 250 -0.62 -8.25 -12.94
C TYR A 250 -0.12 -6.82 -12.82
N GLN A 251 1.20 -6.57 -12.91
CA GLN A 251 1.77 -5.21 -12.90
C GLN A 251 1.19 -4.35 -11.76
N ILE A 252 1.21 -4.87 -10.53
CA ILE A 252 0.67 -4.16 -9.37
C ILE A 252 1.45 -2.86 -9.16
N GLU A 253 0.75 -1.74 -9.07
CA GLU A 253 1.36 -0.41 -8.93
C GLU A 253 1.55 0.02 -7.47
N ALA A 254 0.67 -0.44 -6.58
CA ALA A 254 0.85 -0.25 -5.15
C ALA A 254 0.21 -1.37 -4.33
N LEU A 255 0.75 -1.60 -3.13
CA LEU A 255 0.24 -2.61 -2.21
C LEU A 255 0.29 -2.18 -0.74
N ILE A 256 -0.61 -2.77 0.04
CA ILE A 256 -0.59 -2.74 1.51
C ILE A 256 -0.45 -4.18 2.00
N ASN A 257 0.54 -4.45 2.83
CA ASN A 257 0.71 -5.73 3.51
C ASN A 257 0.39 -5.57 4.99
N TYR A 258 -0.67 -6.24 5.45
CA TYR A 258 -1.13 -6.14 6.84
C TYR A 258 -0.38 -7.10 7.74
N HIS A 259 0.12 -6.55 8.84
CA HIS A 259 0.80 -7.20 9.94
C HIS A 259 0.09 -6.97 11.28
N SER A 260 0.57 -7.61 12.34
CA SER A 260 0.13 -7.31 13.70
C SER A 260 1.28 -7.57 14.71
N ALA A 261 1.59 -6.68 15.66
CA ALA A 261 0.83 -5.50 16.06
C ALA A 261 1.64 -4.25 16.43
N ALA A 262 0.95 -3.11 16.33
CA ALA A 262 1.17 -1.84 17.03
C ALA A 262 2.43 -1.03 16.67
N LEU A 263 3.28 -1.50 15.75
CA LEU A 263 4.50 -0.78 15.40
C LEU A 263 4.27 0.40 14.44
N GLY A 264 3.11 0.48 13.78
CA GLY A 264 2.77 1.59 12.89
C GLY A 264 2.81 1.26 11.40
N ILE A 265 3.10 2.27 10.59
CA ILE A 265 3.15 2.17 9.13
C ILE A 265 4.61 2.24 8.68
N PHE A 266 5.06 1.25 7.92
CA PHE A 266 6.43 1.18 7.40
C PHE A 266 6.42 1.36 5.89
N PRO A 267 7.06 2.41 5.35
CA PRO A 267 7.27 2.53 3.91
C PRO A 267 8.39 1.60 3.44
N GLY A 268 8.17 0.88 2.35
CA GLY A 268 9.17 -0.02 1.78
C GLY A 268 10.32 0.70 1.09
N GLY A 269 11.48 0.05 1.07
CA GLY A 269 12.72 0.50 0.43
C GLY A 269 13.82 0.74 1.45
N GLN A 270 15.07 0.52 1.06
CA GLN A 270 16.24 0.80 1.89
C GLN A 270 17.27 1.66 1.13
N PRO A 271 17.27 3.01 1.27
CA PRO A 271 16.36 3.83 2.10
C PRO A 271 14.90 3.84 1.56
N PRO A 272 13.91 4.29 2.37
CA PRO A 272 12.51 4.27 1.96
C PRO A 272 12.26 4.94 0.61
N ASP A 273 11.52 4.25 -0.27
CA ASP A 273 11.16 4.75 -1.58
C ASP A 273 10.20 5.95 -1.46
N PRO A 274 10.40 7.06 -2.21
CA PRO A 274 9.54 8.23 -2.12
C PRO A 274 8.04 7.98 -2.41
N ARG A 275 7.70 7.01 -3.27
CA ARG A 275 6.29 6.67 -3.54
C ARG A 275 5.71 5.91 -2.35
N SER A 276 6.46 4.99 -1.77
CA SER A 276 6.09 4.27 -0.54
C SER A 276 5.94 5.20 0.66
N VAL A 277 6.81 6.22 0.79
CA VAL A 277 6.68 7.29 1.79
C VAL A 277 5.40 8.09 1.57
N SER A 278 5.13 8.53 0.34
CA SER A 278 3.90 9.26 0.01
C SER A 278 2.63 8.45 0.30
N LEU A 279 2.65 7.15 0.00
CA LEU A 279 1.55 6.24 0.33
C LEU A 279 1.38 6.10 1.85
N ALA A 280 2.47 5.94 2.60
CA ALA A 280 2.43 5.85 4.05
C ALA A 280 1.83 7.12 4.68
N GLU A 281 2.21 8.31 4.20
CA GLU A 281 1.64 9.59 4.63
C GLU A 281 0.15 9.70 4.36
N ALA A 282 -0.30 9.28 3.17
CA ALA A 282 -1.72 9.30 2.79
C ALA A 282 -2.57 8.35 3.66
N VAL A 283 -2.01 7.22 4.07
CA VAL A 283 -2.66 6.25 4.96
C VAL A 283 -2.63 6.75 6.42
N ALA A 284 -1.52 7.33 6.87
CA ALA A 284 -1.38 7.90 8.20
C ALA A 284 -2.37 9.06 8.43
N ALA A 285 -2.66 9.87 7.41
CA ALA A 285 -3.61 10.98 7.50
C ALA A 285 -5.06 10.55 7.79
N VAL A 286 -5.41 9.28 7.59
CA VAL A 286 -6.78 8.76 7.75
C VAL A 286 -6.92 7.64 8.79
N SER A 287 -5.83 7.31 9.48
CA SER A 287 -5.77 6.21 10.46
C SER A 287 -5.09 6.63 11.75
N ASP A 288 -5.26 5.82 12.80
CA ASP A 288 -4.66 6.06 14.11
C ASP A 288 -3.35 5.26 14.30
N TYR A 289 -2.84 4.61 13.25
CA TYR A 289 -1.57 3.88 13.32
C TYR A 289 -0.39 4.84 13.49
N PRO A 290 0.62 4.50 14.32
CA PRO A 290 1.82 5.30 14.44
C PRO A 290 2.51 5.55 13.08
N TYR A 291 2.80 6.81 12.79
CA TYR A 291 3.65 7.22 11.68
C TYR A 291 4.43 8.50 12.05
N PRO A 292 5.78 8.52 11.99
CA PRO A 292 6.68 7.41 11.65
C PRO A 292 6.50 6.19 12.57
N PRO A 293 6.90 4.98 12.12
CA PRO A 293 6.73 3.77 12.91
C PRO A 293 7.57 3.81 14.20
N ILE A 294 7.22 2.96 15.16
CA ILE A 294 7.95 2.82 16.42
C ILE A 294 9.30 2.17 16.14
N GLU A 295 10.36 2.90 16.46
CA GLU A 295 11.74 2.43 16.35
C GLU A 295 12.07 1.45 17.48
N THR A 296 12.23 0.17 17.13
CA THR A 296 12.64 -0.88 18.07
C THR A 296 14.15 -1.18 18.01
N GLY A 297 14.82 -0.70 16.96
CA GLY A 297 16.20 -1.09 16.63
C GLY A 297 16.33 -2.40 15.86
N CYS A 298 15.21 -3.05 15.50
CA CYS A 298 15.26 -4.27 14.69
C CYS A 298 15.82 -3.99 13.29
N GLN A 299 16.76 -4.83 12.86
CA GLN A 299 17.20 -4.83 11.47
C GLN A 299 16.23 -5.64 10.61
N TYR A 300 15.57 -4.96 9.68
CA TYR A 300 14.71 -5.60 8.69
C TYR A 300 15.47 -5.94 7.40
N THR A 301 15.32 -7.18 6.94
CA THR A 301 16.03 -7.73 5.77
C THR A 301 15.09 -8.63 5.00
N GLY A 302 15.20 -8.71 3.67
CA GLY A 302 14.38 -9.62 2.88
C GLY A 302 12.88 -9.41 3.03
N GLN A 303 12.41 -8.17 3.20
CA GLN A 303 10.99 -7.85 3.36
C GLN A 303 10.26 -7.80 2.02
N LEU A 304 8.96 -8.06 2.06
CA LEU A 304 8.07 -7.97 0.90
C LEU A 304 8.06 -6.54 0.33
N ILE A 305 7.86 -5.55 1.19
CA ILE A 305 7.68 -4.15 0.77
C ILE A 305 8.96 -3.53 0.22
N ASP A 306 10.13 -3.94 0.73
CA ASP A 306 11.42 -3.51 0.19
C ASP A 306 11.65 -4.04 -1.22
N TRP A 307 11.38 -5.33 -1.43
CA TRP A 307 11.49 -5.94 -2.76
C TRP A 307 10.46 -5.37 -3.75
N ALA A 308 9.25 -5.05 -3.28
CA ALA A 308 8.25 -4.39 -4.12
C ALA A 308 8.72 -2.98 -4.53
N SER A 309 9.28 -2.20 -3.58
CA SER A 309 9.88 -0.89 -3.87
C SER A 309 11.05 -0.97 -4.86
N ASP A 310 11.90 -2.01 -4.79
CA ASP A 310 12.98 -2.22 -5.77
C ASP A 310 12.47 -2.36 -7.23
N LEU A 311 11.19 -2.71 -7.40
CA LEU A 311 10.51 -2.82 -8.69
C LEU A 311 9.67 -1.59 -9.05
N GLY A 312 9.70 -0.54 -8.23
CA GLY A 312 8.92 0.68 -8.43
C GLY A 312 7.45 0.59 -8.00
N ILE A 313 7.08 -0.46 -7.26
CA ILE A 313 5.76 -0.64 -6.65
C ILE A 313 5.73 0.13 -5.33
N ALA A 314 4.78 1.04 -5.14
CA ALA A 314 4.62 1.71 -3.85
C ALA A 314 4.07 0.72 -2.82
N ALA A 315 4.80 0.46 -1.74
CA ALA A 315 4.50 -0.62 -0.82
C ALA A 315 4.65 -0.18 0.63
N ILE A 316 3.66 -0.53 1.46
CA ILE A 316 3.69 -0.28 2.90
C ILE A 316 3.31 -1.53 3.70
N ASP A 317 3.94 -1.70 4.86
CA ASP A 317 3.45 -2.59 5.90
C ASP A 317 2.58 -1.76 6.87
N ILE A 318 1.44 -2.31 7.30
CA ILE A 318 0.60 -1.74 8.37
C ILE A 318 0.53 -2.73 9.52
N GLU A 319 0.95 -2.32 10.70
CA GLU A 319 0.85 -3.10 11.93
C GLU A 319 -0.44 -2.77 12.67
N LEU A 320 -1.44 -3.67 12.62
CA LEU A 320 -2.74 -3.50 13.28
C LEU A 320 -2.58 -3.25 14.79
N THR A 321 -3.56 -2.58 15.42
CA THR A 321 -3.45 -2.08 16.80
C THR A 321 -3.09 -3.15 17.83
N ASN A 322 -3.57 -4.39 17.63
CA ASN A 322 -3.28 -5.55 18.47
C ASN A 322 -3.55 -6.85 17.67
N HIS A 323 -3.13 -8.01 18.20
CA HIS A 323 -3.32 -9.32 17.55
C HIS A 323 -4.77 -9.87 17.52
N ARG A 324 -5.75 -9.13 18.07
CA ARG A 324 -7.13 -9.58 18.24
C ARG A 324 -8.07 -8.88 17.26
N ASP A 325 -8.05 -7.56 17.25
CA ASP A 325 -8.98 -6.71 16.52
C ASP A 325 -8.52 -6.56 15.06
N THR A 326 -9.50 -6.40 14.16
CA THR A 326 -9.25 -6.25 12.72
C THR A 326 -9.12 -4.79 12.30
N ASP A 327 -9.43 -3.87 13.21
CA ASP A 327 -9.43 -2.42 12.95
C ASP A 327 -10.28 -2.02 11.73
N LEU A 328 -11.31 -2.81 11.41
CA LEU A 328 -12.10 -2.69 10.18
C LEU A 328 -12.58 -1.26 9.92
N ALA A 329 -13.08 -0.57 10.95
CA ALA A 329 -13.63 0.78 10.79
C ALA A 329 -12.60 1.80 10.26
N GLN A 330 -11.36 1.75 10.73
CA GLN A 330 -10.30 2.60 10.18
C GLN A 330 -9.75 2.04 8.87
N ASN A 331 -9.66 0.71 8.72
CA ASN A 331 -9.17 0.10 7.49
C ASN A 331 -10.11 0.31 6.28
N LEU A 332 -11.40 0.59 6.49
CA LEU A 332 -12.29 1.07 5.42
C LEU A 332 -11.91 2.47 4.93
N LYS A 333 -11.46 3.36 5.82
CA LYS A 333 -10.93 4.69 5.45
C LYS A 333 -9.57 4.56 4.76
N VAL A 334 -8.73 3.64 5.24
CA VAL A 334 -7.45 3.30 4.59
C VAL A 334 -7.69 2.79 3.18
N LEU A 335 -8.65 1.89 2.98
CA LEU A 335 -9.03 1.39 1.66
C LEU A 335 -9.46 2.53 0.72
N GLU A 336 -10.31 3.45 1.19
CA GLU A 336 -10.72 4.61 0.41
C GLU A 336 -9.52 5.50 0.03
N SER A 337 -8.66 5.83 0.99
CA SER A 337 -7.44 6.61 0.76
C SER A 337 -6.49 5.91 -0.22
N PHE A 338 -6.31 4.59 -0.07
CA PHE A 338 -5.45 3.78 -0.93
C PHE A 338 -5.94 3.70 -2.39
N LEU A 339 -7.25 3.57 -2.60
CA LEU A 339 -7.84 3.58 -3.93
C LEU A 339 -7.82 4.98 -4.57
N ALA A 340 -7.89 6.04 -3.75
CA ALA A 340 -7.80 7.43 -4.22
C ALA A 340 -6.34 7.90 -4.44
N TRP A 341 -5.36 7.22 -3.84
CA TRP A 341 -3.96 7.58 -3.94
C TRP A 341 -3.43 7.42 -5.36
N SER A 342 -2.66 8.42 -5.81
CA SER A 342 -2.02 8.45 -7.12
C SER A 342 -0.51 8.50 -6.95
N ILE A 343 0.20 7.87 -7.88
CA ILE A 343 1.66 7.91 -7.89
C ILE A 343 2.09 9.37 -8.05
N PRO A 344 2.90 9.93 -7.13
CA PRO A 344 3.42 11.27 -7.29
C PRO A 344 4.14 11.40 -8.62
N SER A 345 3.77 12.40 -9.41
CA SER A 345 4.57 12.79 -10.58
C SER A 345 5.99 13.05 -10.09
N SER A 346 6.96 12.30 -10.61
CA SER A 346 8.37 12.49 -10.25
C SER A 346 8.71 13.98 -10.33
N ALA A 347 9.26 14.55 -9.26
CA ALA A 347 9.96 15.81 -9.38
C ALA A 347 11.02 15.65 -10.49
N PRO A 348 11.29 16.69 -11.30
CA PRO A 348 12.39 16.63 -12.26
C PRO A 348 13.65 16.19 -11.54
N SER A 349 14.31 15.16 -12.07
CA SER A 349 15.68 14.86 -11.68
C SER A 349 16.55 16.04 -12.10
N ASP A 350 16.96 16.86 -11.12
CA ASP A 350 17.99 17.90 -11.32
C ASP A 350 19.39 17.30 -11.46
#